data_AF-A0A848F7Q8-F1
#
_entry.id   AF-A0A848F7Q8-F1
#
_cell.length_a   1.000
_cell.length_b   1.000
_cell.length_c   1.000
_cell.angle_alpha   90.00
_cell.angle_beta   90.00
_cell.angle_gamma   90.00
#
_symmetry.space_group_name_H-M   'P 1'
#
loop_
_entity.id
_entity.type
_entity.pdbx_description
1 polymer ?
#
loop_
_entity_poly.entity_id
_entity_poly.type
_entity_poly.pdbx_seq_one_letter_code
_entity_poly.pdbx_strand_id
1 'polypeptide(L)'
;MKDLPAREKIDIVEKVAQYLVLAGALDKSSPLEDYERANELSLELAMLLPGPLYRSVVEAATHPGERLNPASVALMVRQALFDTAGEEQPVLLAFHAPGLADKAPRSKAHH
;
A
#
# COMPACT_ATOMS: atom_id res chain seq x y z
N MET A 1 -11.38 5.17 -11.64
CA MET A 1 -10.07 5.86 -11.44
C MET A 1 -9.22 5.94 -12.70
N LYS A 2 -9.53 5.16 -13.76
CA LYS A 2 -8.66 5.04 -14.95
C LYS A 2 -8.54 6.33 -15.78
N ASP A 3 -9.49 7.25 -15.64
CA ASP A 3 -9.54 8.50 -16.43
C ASP A 3 -8.82 9.70 -15.79
N LEU A 4 -8.19 9.51 -14.63
CA LEU A 4 -7.42 10.58 -13.99
C LEU A 4 -6.19 10.95 -14.86
N PRO A 5 -5.83 12.24 -14.95
CA PRO A 5 -4.56 12.66 -15.50
C PRO A 5 -3.37 11.92 -14.87
N ALA A 6 -2.33 11.65 -15.66
CA ALA A 6 -1.14 10.92 -15.18
C ALA A 6 -0.51 11.56 -13.93
N ARG A 7 -0.52 12.90 -13.86
CA ARG A 7 0.00 13.64 -12.71
C ARG A 7 -0.78 13.33 -11.43
N GLU A 8 -2.11 13.36 -11.48
CA GLU A 8 -2.96 13.05 -10.33
C GLU A 8 -2.77 11.60 -9.86
N LYS A 9 -2.59 10.66 -10.79
CA LYS A 9 -2.28 9.26 -10.45
C LYS A 9 -0.97 9.15 -9.67
N ILE A 10 0.07 9.87 -10.09
CA ILE A 10 1.37 9.90 -9.39
C ILE A 10 1.21 10.53 -8.01
N ASP A 11 0.48 11.65 -7.90
CA ASP A 11 0.25 12.33 -6.63
C ASP A 11 -0.53 11.43 -5.64
N ILE A 12 -1.45 10.58 -6.13
CA ILE A 12 -2.14 9.57 -5.30
C ILE A 12 -1.16 8.49 -4.82
N VAL A 13 -0.31 7.96 -5.71
CA VAL A 13 0.71 6.96 -5.33
C VAL A 13 1.65 7.51 -4.27
N GLU A 14 2.07 8.76 -4.41
CA GLU A 14 2.92 9.43 -3.43
C GLU A 14 2.24 9.52 -2.06
N LYS A 15 0.98 9.97 -2.00
CA LYS A 15 0.22 10.02 -0.73
C LYS A 15 0.05 8.65 -0.09
N VAL A 16 -0.22 7.61 -0.87
CA VAL A 16 -0.30 6.23 -0.37
C VAL A 16 1.04 5.80 0.23
N ALA A 17 2.15 6.06 -0.46
CA ALA A 17 3.48 5.70 0.04
C ALA A 17 3.83 6.44 1.34
N GLN A 18 3.60 7.76 1.39
CA GLN A 18 3.80 8.58 2.58
C GLN A 18 2.97 8.05 3.75
N TYR A 19 1.68 7.75 3.51
CA TYR A 19 0.79 7.24 4.54
C TYR A 19 1.24 5.87 5.07
N LEU A 20 1.56 4.92 4.18
CA LEU A 20 1.99 3.57 4.57
C LEU A 20 3.26 3.60 5.44
N VAL A 21 4.20 4.47 5.12
CA VAL A 21 5.45 4.65 5.90
C VAL A 21 5.15 5.31 7.24
N LEU A 22 4.44 6.44 7.23
CA LEU A 22 4.19 7.21 8.45
C LEU A 22 3.31 6.43 9.43
N ALA A 23 2.13 5.99 8.98
CA ALA A 23 1.18 5.32 9.85
C ALA A 23 1.69 3.95 10.34
N GLY A 24 2.49 3.24 9.52
CA GLY A 24 3.10 1.97 9.93
C GLY A 24 4.27 2.11 10.92
N ALA A 25 4.83 3.31 11.07
CA ALA A 25 5.91 3.59 12.02
C ALA A 25 5.43 4.23 13.32
N LEU A 26 4.17 4.67 13.40
CA LEU A 26 3.62 5.32 14.59
C LEU A 26 3.61 4.39 15.80
N ASP A 27 4.08 4.91 16.92
CA ASP A 27 4.01 4.28 18.23
C ASP A 27 3.70 5.31 19.33
N LYS A 28 3.54 4.83 20.58
CA LYS A 28 3.18 5.68 21.73
C LYS A 28 4.18 6.80 22.05
N SER A 29 5.39 6.75 21.49
CA SER A 29 6.44 7.74 21.68
C SER A 29 6.52 8.74 20.53
N SER A 30 5.78 8.52 19.44
CA SER A 30 5.74 9.39 18.28
C SER A 30 5.16 10.76 18.64
N PRO A 31 5.69 11.86 18.05
CA PRO A 31 5.17 13.19 18.28
C PRO A 31 3.74 13.33 17.76
N LEU A 32 2.97 14.24 18.38
CA LEU A 32 1.58 14.49 18.00
C LEU A 32 1.43 14.87 16.52
N GLU A 33 2.37 15.64 15.99
CA GLU A 33 2.38 16.08 14.59
C GLU A 33 2.39 14.91 13.59
N ASP A 34 3.04 13.79 13.93
CA ASP A 34 3.05 12.60 13.06
C ASP A 34 1.68 11.92 13.02
N TYR A 35 0.96 11.91 14.15
CA TYR A 35 -0.42 11.41 14.20
C TYR A 35 -1.37 12.32 13.42
N GLU A 36 -1.24 13.63 13.57
CA GLU A 36 -2.03 14.62 12.83
C GLU A 36 -1.79 14.45 11.32
N ARG A 37 -0.52 14.34 10.91
CA ARG A 37 -0.16 14.16 9.52
C ARG A 37 -0.65 12.83 8.94
N ALA A 38 -0.57 11.74 9.69
CA ALA A 38 -1.13 10.46 9.28
C ALA A 38 -2.66 10.51 9.11
N ASN A 39 -3.36 11.23 9.99
CA ASN A 39 -4.80 11.43 9.91
C ASN A 39 -5.20 12.28 8.70
N GLU A 40 -4.49 13.38 8.42
CA GLU A 40 -4.69 14.19 7.21
C GLU A 40 -4.56 13.35 5.94
N LEU A 41 -3.45 12.60 5.83
CA LEU A 41 -3.22 11.71 4.68
C LEU A 41 -4.32 10.65 4.56
N SER A 42 -4.76 10.06 5.68
CA SER A 42 -5.84 9.08 5.70
C SER A 42 -7.15 9.67 5.14
N LEU A 43 -7.51 10.89 5.55
CA LEU A 43 -8.72 11.58 5.08
C LEU A 43 -8.63 11.93 3.58
N GLU A 44 -7.49 12.44 3.13
CA GLU A 44 -7.26 12.72 1.71
C GLU A 44 -7.39 11.44 0.88
N LEU A 45 -6.79 10.33 1.33
CA LEU A 45 -6.88 9.04 0.65
C LEU A 45 -8.31 8.48 0.64
N ALA A 46 -9.10 8.71 1.70
CA ALA A 46 -10.50 8.30 1.74
C ALA A 46 -11.35 9.02 0.66
N MET A 47 -10.99 10.25 0.30
CA MET A 47 -11.64 11.01 -0.77
C MET A 47 -11.16 10.60 -2.17
N LEU A 48 -9.89 10.23 -2.29
CA LEU A 48 -9.26 9.94 -3.57
C LEU A 48 -9.43 8.47 -4.01
N LEU A 49 -9.48 7.53 -3.07
CA LEU A 49 -9.51 6.10 -3.37
C LEU A 49 -10.93 5.51 -3.27
N PRO A 50 -11.25 4.48 -4.07
CA PRO A 50 -12.42 3.66 -3.88
C PRO A 50 -12.43 3.05 -2.47
N GLY A 51 -13.60 3.06 -1.82
CA GLY A 51 -13.74 2.60 -0.42
C GLY A 51 -13.08 1.25 -0.09
N PRO A 52 -13.22 0.20 -0.93
CA PRO A 52 -12.51 -1.06 -0.69
C PRO A 52 -10.98 -0.93 -0.71
N LEU A 53 -10.43 -0.15 -1.65
CA LEU A 53 -8.99 0.06 -1.77
C LEU A 53 -8.45 0.90 -0.61
N TYR A 54 -9.17 1.96 -0.21
CA TYR A 54 -8.84 2.76 0.97
C TYR A 54 -8.74 1.88 2.23
N ARG A 55 -9.77 1.05 2.49
CA ARG A 55 -9.76 0.14 3.66
C ARG A 55 -8.57 -0.80 3.64
N SER A 56 -8.20 -1.33 2.47
CA SER A 56 -7.01 -2.16 2.32
C SER A 56 -5.73 -1.40 2.67
N VAL A 57 -5.58 -0.14 2.22
CA VAL A 57 -4.42 0.70 2.54
C VAL A 57 -4.30 0.96 4.04
N VAL A 58 -5.40 1.32 4.71
CA VAL A 58 -5.42 1.55 6.17
C VAL A 58 -5.08 0.29 6.96
N GLU A 59 -5.67 -0.85 6.60
CA GLU A 59 -5.40 -2.13 7.25
C GLU A 59 -3.93 -2.55 7.05
N ALA A 60 -3.39 -2.40 5.84
CA ALA A 60 -1.98 -2.71 5.56
C ALA A 60 -1.00 -1.79 6.31
N ALA A 61 -1.38 -0.55 6.61
CA ALA A 61 -0.56 0.37 7.39
C ALA A 61 -0.57 0.04 8.88
N THR A 62 -1.74 -0.26 9.44
CA THR A 62 -1.95 -0.36 10.89
C THR A 62 -1.88 -1.79 11.43
N HIS A 63 -2.30 -2.77 10.64
CA HIS A 63 -2.35 -4.19 10.99
C HIS A 63 -1.83 -5.07 9.84
N PRO A 64 -0.55 -4.92 9.45
CA PRO A 64 0.00 -5.69 8.33
C PRO A 64 -0.05 -7.19 8.61
N GLY A 65 -0.68 -7.94 7.70
CA GLY A 65 -0.74 -9.40 7.71
C GLY A 65 0.02 -10.03 6.55
N GLU A 66 0.13 -11.37 6.53
CA GLU A 66 0.88 -12.07 5.47
C GLU A 66 0.32 -11.79 4.06
N ARG A 67 -1.01 -11.67 3.93
CA ARG A 67 -1.70 -11.47 2.65
C ARG A 67 -1.99 -10.01 2.32
N LEU A 68 -2.07 -9.16 3.34
CA LEU A 68 -2.41 -7.75 3.21
C LEU A 68 -1.38 -6.93 3.98
N ASN A 69 -0.41 -6.39 3.25
CA ASN A 69 0.73 -5.64 3.77
C ASN A 69 1.05 -4.48 2.82
N PRO A 70 1.94 -3.54 3.20
CA PRO A 70 2.24 -2.36 2.40
C PRO A 70 2.60 -2.66 0.93
N ALA A 71 3.32 -3.76 0.66
CA ALA A 71 3.69 -4.14 -0.69
C ALA A 71 2.49 -4.64 -1.51
N SER A 72 1.64 -5.48 -0.92
CA SER A 72 0.45 -5.99 -1.62
C SER A 72 -0.52 -4.87 -1.97
N VAL A 73 -0.72 -3.89 -1.07
CA VAL A 73 -1.62 -2.76 -1.36
C VAL A 73 -1.01 -1.76 -2.33
N ALA A 74 0.31 -1.57 -2.35
CA ALA A 74 0.98 -0.77 -3.37
C ALA A 74 0.73 -1.33 -4.78
N LEU A 75 0.76 -2.66 -4.94
CA LEU A 75 0.38 -3.34 -6.18
C LEU A 75 -1.09 -3.10 -6.54
N MET A 76 -2.01 -3.25 -5.57
CA MET A 76 -3.44 -3.01 -5.79
C MET A 76 -3.71 -1.56 -6.24
N VAL A 77 -3.06 -0.58 -5.60
CA VAL A 77 -3.18 0.83 -5.97
C VAL A 77 -2.65 1.06 -7.39
N ARG A 78 -1.51 0.48 -7.75
CA ARG A 78 -0.96 0.56 -9.10
C ARG A 78 -1.91 -0.02 -10.13
N GLN A 79 -2.46 -1.21 -9.89
CA GLN A 79 -3.43 -1.86 -10.78
C GLN A 79 -4.73 -1.05 -10.93
N ALA A 80 -5.17 -0.38 -9.86
CA ALA A 80 -6.37 0.45 -9.90
C ALA A 80 -6.19 1.76 -10.68
N LEU A 81 -4.98 2.35 -10.63
CA LEU A 81 -4.67 3.64 -11.25
C LEU A 81 -4.15 3.53 -12.69
N PHE A 82 -3.38 2.48 -13.00
CA PHE A 82 -2.70 2.30 -14.27
C PHE A 82 -3.27 1.09 -15.01
N ASP A 83 -3.50 1.23 -16.32
CA ASP A 83 -3.93 0.11 -17.15
C ASP A 83 -2.71 -0.77 -17.45
N THR A 84 -2.60 -1.90 -16.75
CA THR A 84 -1.45 -2.81 -16.83
C THR A 84 -1.58 -3.82 -17.98
N ALA A 85 -2.35 -3.51 -19.02
CA ALA A 85 -2.63 -4.41 -20.14
C ALA A 85 -1.40 -4.79 -21.00
N GLY A 86 -0.23 -4.18 -20.74
CA GLY A 86 1.06 -4.66 -21.26
C GLY A 86 1.74 -5.55 -20.23
N GLU A 87 1.74 -6.86 -20.49
CA GLU A 87 2.49 -7.92 -19.79
C GLU A 87 2.62 -7.75 -18.27
N GLU A 88 1.72 -8.41 -17.54
CA GLU A 88 1.86 -8.70 -16.12
C GLU A 88 3.09 -9.60 -15.87
N GLN A 89 4.27 -9.01 -15.94
CA GLN A 89 5.33 -9.48 -15.06
C GLN A 89 5.03 -8.92 -13.67
N PRO A 90 5.32 -9.66 -12.60
CA PRO A 90 5.53 -9.08 -11.28
C PRO A 90 6.72 -8.11 -11.37
N VAL A 91 6.50 -6.93 -11.95
CA VAL A 91 7.51 -5.90 -12.17
C VAL A 91 7.84 -5.34 -10.80
N LEU A 92 9.01 -5.74 -10.29
CA LEU A 92 10.06 -4.85 -9.78
C LEU A 92 9.58 -3.68 -8.91
N LEU A 93 8.64 -3.91 -8.00
CA LEU A 93 8.63 -3.13 -6.78
C LEU A 93 9.82 -3.63 -6.00
N ALA A 94 10.90 -2.84 -5.97
CA ALA A 94 12.01 -3.07 -5.06
C ALA A 94 11.43 -3.07 -3.64
N PHE A 95 11.20 -4.26 -3.10
CA PHE A 95 10.72 -4.46 -1.75
C PHE A 95 11.93 -4.82 -0.89
N HIS A 96 12.35 -3.88 -0.05
CA HIS A 96 13.48 -4.09 0.85
C HIS A 96 13.01 -4.77 2.15
N ALA A 97 12.37 -5.93 2.06
CA ALA A 97 12.22 -6.83 3.19
C ALA A 97 13.23 -7.97 3.05
N PRO A 98 14.28 -8.02 3.89
CA PRO A 98 15.18 -9.17 3.94
C PRO A 98 14.38 -10.47 4.16
N GLY A 99 14.58 -11.47 3.30
CA GLY A 99 14.07 -12.84 3.52
C GLY A 99 12.63 -13.15 3.07
N LEU A 100 11.93 -12.25 2.37
CA LEU A 100 10.62 -12.60 1.78
C LEU A 100 10.76 -13.44 0.51
N ALA A 101 11.84 -13.24 -0.26
CA ALA A 101 12.14 -14.02 -1.46
C ALA A 101 12.65 -15.45 -1.15
N ASP A 102 13.11 -15.71 0.08
CA ASP A 102 13.73 -16.98 0.47
C ASP A 102 12.73 -18.00 1.04
N LYS A 103 11.46 -17.64 1.19
CA LYS A 103 10.43 -18.59 1.66
C LYS A 103 9.68 -19.18 0.47
N ALA A 104 10.09 -20.39 0.07
CA ALA A 104 9.28 -21.23 -0.79
C ALA A 104 7.85 -21.37 -0.19
N PRO A 105 6.80 -21.36 -1.02
CA PRO A 105 5.43 -21.52 -0.53
C PRO A 105 5.34 -22.82 0.25
N ARG A 106 4.94 -22.76 1.52
CA ARG A 106 4.67 -23.95 2.33
C ARG A 106 3.47 -24.67 1.72
N SER A 107 3.76 -25.61 0.83
CA SER A 107 2.83 -26.66 0.44
C SER A 107 2.39 -27.39 1.70
N LYS A 108 1.12 -27.21 2.09
CA LYS A 108 0.46 -28.18 2.95
C LYS A 108 0.07 -29.38 2.08
N ALA A 109 1.04 -30.24 1.79
CA ALA A 109 0.75 -31.62 1.45
C ALA A 109 0.56 -32.41 2.75
N HIS A 110 -0.55 -33.11 2.81
CA HIS A 110 -1.00 -33.99 3.88
C HIS A 110 0.07 -34.98 4.36
N HIS A 111 0.10 -35.20 5.68
CA HIS A 111 0.34 -36.50 6.33
C HIS A 111 -0.40 -36.53 7.66
#